data_AF-A0A970MC13-F1
#
_entry.id   AF-A0A970MC13-F1
#
_cell.length_a   1.000
_cell.length_b   1.000
_cell.length_c   1.000
_cell.angle_alpha   90.00
_cell.angle_beta   90.00
_cell.angle_gamma   90.00
#
_symmetry.space_group_name_H-M   'P 1'
#
loop_
_entity.id
_entity.type
_entity.pdbx_description
1 polymer ?
#
loop_
_entity_poly.entity_id
_entity_poly.type
_entity_poly.pdbx_seq_one_letter_code
_entity_poly.pdbx_strand_id
1 'polypeptide(L)'
;MKNYQKLFYKNYYAQNEKGEYIPVSRKVCFAPAEPPTEDNPYKQKWFYDPEAGYAVRLERNKENEDIHRLNDTSLKKEERYRDRKFSCVWKDTSNCNQDCIKCIRKNTCRTVELDKTWANENSDEMK
;
A
#
# COMPACT_ATOMS: atom_id res chain seq x y z
N MET A 1 -2.84 -3.84 6.87
CA MET A 1 -2.66 -2.45 6.40
C MET A 1 -1.50 -1.84 7.17
N LYS A 2 -0.49 -1.32 6.48
CA LYS A 2 0.71 -0.82 7.16
C LYS A 2 0.39 0.40 8.01
N ASN A 3 1.13 0.57 9.10
CA ASN A 3 1.14 1.82 9.84
C ASN A 3 2.06 2.80 9.10
N TYR A 4 1.49 3.62 8.21
CA TYR A 4 2.22 4.55 7.36
C TYR A 4 3.00 5.61 8.17
N GLN A 5 2.56 5.99 9.38
CA GLN A 5 3.32 6.91 10.25
C GLN A 5 4.67 6.33 10.70
N LYS A 6 4.82 5.01 10.74
CA LYS A 6 6.10 4.35 11.08
C LYS A 6 7.09 4.33 9.92
N LEU A 7 6.65 4.58 8.69
CA LEU A 7 7.54 4.62 7.54
C LEU A 7 8.43 5.86 7.57
N PHE A 8 9.60 5.77 6.95
CA PHE A 8 10.47 6.92 6.72
C PHE A 8 10.06 7.61 5.41
N TYR A 9 9.94 8.93 5.48
CA TYR A 9 9.73 9.81 4.33
C TYR A 9 10.87 10.82 4.26
N LYS A 10 11.23 11.23 3.04
CA LYS A 10 12.25 12.25 2.77
C LYS A 10 11.75 13.64 3.17
N ASN A 11 10.48 13.94 2.90
CA ASN A 11 9.88 15.24 3.16
C ASN A 11 8.62 15.12 4.04
N TYR A 12 8.37 16.13 4.88
CA TYR A 12 7.17 16.20 5.72
C TYR A 12 6.57 17.59 5.61
N TYR A 13 5.23 17.64 5.56
CA TYR A 13 4.50 18.87 5.42
C TYR A 13 3.33 18.95 6.42
N ALA A 14 2.91 20.17 6.71
CA ALA A 14 1.63 20.47 7.34
C ALA A 14 0.83 21.37 6.39
N GLN A 15 -0.43 21.04 6.18
CA GLN A 15 -1.32 21.87 5.39
C GLN A 15 -1.86 23.01 6.25
N ASN A 16 -1.90 24.22 5.70
CA ASN A 16 -2.55 25.36 6.34
C ASN A 16 -4.03 25.49 5.94
N GLU A 17 -4.74 26.46 6.52
CA GLU A 17 -6.14 26.76 6.22
C GLU A 17 -6.41 27.11 4.74
N LYS A 18 -5.41 27.60 4.01
CA LYS A 18 -5.50 27.91 2.58
C LYS A 18 -5.27 26.68 1.69
N GLY A 19 -4.95 25.53 2.28
CA GLY A 19 -4.65 24.30 1.58
C GLY A 19 -3.19 24.14 1.12
N GLU A 20 -2.31 25.08 1.45
CA GLU A 20 -0.90 25.07 1.05
C GLU A 20 -0.07 24.15 1.96
N TYR A 21 0.92 23.47 1.38
CA TYR A 21 1.80 22.55 2.11
C TYR A 21 3.06 23.26 2.59
N ILE A 22 3.14 23.44 3.92
CA ILE A 22 4.28 24.08 4.59
C ILE A 22 5.27 22.99 5.02
N PRO A 23 6.56 23.07 4.65
CA PRO A 23 7.57 22.12 5.11
C PRO A 23 7.71 22.14 6.63
N VAL A 24 7.71 20.96 7.26
CA VAL A 24 7.86 20.82 8.72
C VAL A 24 8.76 19.64 9.05
N SER A 25 9.14 19.51 10.33
CA SER A 25 9.83 18.31 10.80
C SER A 25 8.88 17.11 10.92
N ARG A 26 9.44 15.88 10.88
CA ARG A 26 8.69 14.64 11.14
C ARG A 26 7.89 14.69 12.45
N LYS A 27 8.50 15.26 13.50
CA LYS A 27 7.88 15.36 14.84
C LYS A 27 6.62 16.24 14.81
N VAL A 28 6.63 17.31 14.02
CA VAL A 28 5.50 18.22 13.88
C VAL A 28 4.41 17.59 13.00
N CYS A 29 4.80 17.01 11.86
CA CYS A 29 3.85 16.33 10.97
C CYS A 29 3.08 15.22 11.70
N PHE A 30 3.79 14.34 12.41
CA PHE A 30 3.21 13.24 13.18
C PHE A 30 3.00 13.58 14.67
N ALA A 31 2.81 14.86 15.00
CA ALA A 31 2.40 15.25 16.34
C ALA A 31 1.08 14.55 16.70
N PRO A 32 0.79 14.34 18.00
CA PRO A 32 -0.47 13.76 18.44
C PRO A 32 -1.69 14.44 17.80
N ALA A 33 -2.73 13.65 17.55
CA ALA A 33 -4.01 14.19 17.08
C ALA A 33 -4.63 14.99 18.23
N GLU A 34 -5.10 16.19 17.91
CA GLU A 34 -5.95 16.94 18.82
C GLU A 34 -7.33 16.27 18.91
N PRO A 35 -7.98 16.30 20.08
CA PRO A 35 -9.33 15.77 20.22
C PRO A 35 -10.30 16.60 19.36
N PRO A 36 -11.28 15.95 18.71
CA PRO A 36 -12.44 16.62 18.12
C PRO A 36 -13.15 17.49 19.16
N THR A 37 -13.47 18.72 18.78
CA THR A 37 -14.26 19.67 19.59
C THR A 37 -15.61 19.92 18.90
N GLU A 38 -16.55 20.58 19.58
CA GLU A 38 -17.82 20.97 18.94
C GLU A 38 -17.59 21.92 17.74
N ASP A 39 -16.62 22.83 17.87
CA ASP A 39 -16.25 23.78 16.80
C ASP A 39 -15.54 23.11 15.61
N ASN A 40 -14.78 22.03 15.87
CA ASN A 40 -14.11 21.26 14.83
C ASN A 40 -14.27 19.75 15.09
N PRO A 41 -15.32 19.12 14.52
CA PRO A 41 -15.60 17.71 14.75
C PRO A 41 -14.67 16.77 13.98
N TYR A 42 -13.84 17.29 13.06
CA TYR A 42 -12.99 16.48 12.21
C TYR A 42 -11.76 15.98 12.96
N LYS A 43 -11.37 14.73 12.69
CA LYS A 43 -10.18 14.13 13.32
C LYS A 43 -8.93 14.57 12.56
N GLN A 44 -7.78 14.54 13.23
CA GLN A 44 -6.52 14.73 12.54
C GLN A 44 -6.29 13.61 11.51
N LYS A 45 -6.06 14.00 10.26
CA LYS A 45 -5.75 13.10 9.15
C LYS A 45 -4.39 13.37 8.55
N TRP A 46 -3.91 12.39 7.80
CA TRP A 46 -2.65 12.46 7.08
C TRP A 46 -2.82 11.91 5.67
N PHE A 47 -2.09 12.52 4.75
CA PHE A 47 -1.87 12.01 3.40
C PHE A 47 -0.47 11.41 3.33
N TYR A 48 -0.37 10.24 2.70
CA TYR A 48 0.91 9.57 2.53
C TYR A 48 1.18 9.30 1.05
N ASP A 49 2.39 9.64 0.62
CA ASP A 49 2.95 9.18 -0.64
C ASP A 49 4.32 8.54 -0.38
N PRO A 50 4.36 7.21 -0.13
CA PRO A 50 5.61 6.50 0.08
C PRO A 50 6.52 6.46 -1.16
N GLU A 51 5.95 6.60 -2.36
CA GLU A 51 6.71 6.52 -3.63
C GLU A 51 7.43 7.83 -3.90
N ALA A 52 6.72 8.96 -3.83
CA ALA A 52 7.34 10.29 -3.87
C ALA A 52 8.13 10.60 -2.59
N GLY A 53 7.87 9.86 -1.51
CA GLY A 53 8.63 9.91 -0.27
C GLY A 53 8.26 11.10 0.61
N TYR A 54 6.97 11.47 0.68
CA TYR A 54 6.50 12.50 1.60
C TYR A 54 5.22 12.13 2.36
N ALA A 55 5.00 12.80 3.48
CA ALA A 55 3.77 12.73 4.26
C ALA A 55 3.28 14.15 4.60
N VAL A 56 1.97 14.33 4.65
CA VAL A 56 1.33 15.62 4.94
C VAL A 56 0.37 15.45 6.11
N ARG A 57 0.49 16.32 7.12
CA ARG A 57 -0.53 16.52 8.14
C ARG A 57 -1.61 17.42 7.55
N LEU A 58 -2.80 16.89 7.33
CA LEU A 58 -3.89 17.63 6.68
C LEU A 58 -4.62 18.52 7.69
N GLU A 59 -5.14 19.65 7.21
CA GLU A 59 -6.00 20.52 8.01
C GLU A 59 -7.31 19.79 8.37
N ARG A 60 -7.90 20.08 9.52
CA ARG A 60 -9.07 19.36 10.03
C ARG A 60 -10.37 19.90 9.40
N ASN A 61 -10.72 19.39 8.22
CA ASN A 61 -11.93 19.77 7.50
C ASN A 61 -12.52 18.59 6.69
N LYS A 62 -13.70 18.80 6.10
CA LYS A 62 -14.42 17.79 5.32
C LYS A 62 -13.66 17.34 4.07
N GLU A 63 -13.10 18.29 3.33
CA GLU A 63 -12.41 18.02 2.06
C GLU A 63 -11.18 17.13 2.29
N ASN A 64 -10.46 17.36 3.37
CA ASN A 64 -9.28 16.59 3.74
C ASN A 64 -9.61 15.20 4.30
N GLU A 65 -10.78 15.01 4.91
CA GLU A 65 -11.30 13.66 5.22
C GLU A 65 -11.53 12.86 3.94
N ASP A 66 -12.09 13.48 2.91
CA ASP A 66 -12.32 12.84 1.60
C ASP A 66 -10.99 12.53 0.89
N ILE A 67 -10.04 13.48 0.89
CA ILE A 67 -8.67 13.26 0.37
C ILE A 67 -7.99 12.10 1.08
N HIS A 68 -8.04 12.08 2.42
CA HIS A 68 -7.48 11.01 3.23
C HIS A 68 -8.11 9.66 2.88
N ARG A 69 -9.44 9.60 2.76
CA ARG A 69 -10.16 8.37 2.41
C ARG A 69 -9.75 7.82 1.04
N LEU A 70 -9.59 8.69 0.05
CA LEU A 70 -9.14 8.31 -1.29
C LEU A 70 -7.70 7.79 -1.26
N ASN A 71 -6.80 8.50 -0.57
CA ASN A 71 -5.41 8.08 -0.38
C ASN A 71 -5.32 6.71 0.33
N ASP A 72 -6.04 6.54 1.44
CA ASP A 72 -6.09 5.30 2.21
C ASP A 72 -6.60 4.10 1.38
N THR A 73 -7.60 4.35 0.53
CA THR A 73 -8.16 3.34 -0.37
C THR A 73 -7.15 2.94 -1.46
N SER A 74 -6.46 3.93 -2.06
CA SER A 74 -5.43 3.69 -3.07
C SER A 74 -4.27 2.88 -2.49
N LEU A 75 -3.78 3.28 -1.32
CA LEU A 75 -2.70 2.60 -0.60
C LEU A 75 -3.07 1.14 -0.28
N LYS A 76 -4.30 0.85 0.18
CA LYS A 76 -4.78 -0.54 0.37
C LYS A 76 -4.83 -1.34 -0.92
N LYS A 77 -5.17 -0.71 -2.04
CA LYS A 77 -5.23 -1.38 -3.33
C LYS A 77 -3.82 -1.74 -3.80
N GLU A 78 -2.87 -0.83 -3.66
CA GLU A 78 -1.46 -1.09 -3.98
C GLU A 78 -0.82 -2.15 -3.09
N GLU A 79 -1.06 -2.12 -1.78
CA GLU A 79 -0.59 -3.17 -0.87
C GLU A 79 -1.07 -4.54 -1.34
N ARG A 80 -2.38 -4.69 -1.58
CA ARG A 80 -2.97 -5.94 -2.09
C ARG A 80 -2.39 -6.34 -3.44
N TYR A 81 -2.16 -5.38 -4.34
CA TYR A 81 -1.56 -5.66 -5.64
C TYR A 81 -0.12 -6.16 -5.53
N ARG A 82 0.71 -5.52 -4.70
CA ARG A 82 2.09 -5.96 -4.45
C ARG A 82 2.09 -7.33 -3.80
N ASP A 83 1.31 -7.53 -2.75
CA ASP A 83 1.21 -8.82 -2.06
C ASP A 83 0.79 -9.94 -3.03
N ARG A 84 -0.16 -9.66 -3.94
CA ARG A 84 -0.59 -10.61 -4.98
C ARG A 84 0.48 -10.86 -6.05
N LYS A 85 1.23 -9.83 -6.45
CA LYS A 85 2.32 -9.96 -7.43
C LYS A 85 3.45 -10.87 -6.92
N PHE A 86 3.66 -10.88 -5.60
CA PHE A 86 4.68 -11.70 -4.94
C PHE A 86 4.12 -12.99 -4.32
N SER A 87 2.82 -13.27 -4.44
CA SER A 87 2.22 -14.51 -3.96
C SER A 87 2.16 -15.58 -5.05
N CYS A 88 2.44 -16.83 -4.67
CA CYS A 88 2.20 -18.00 -5.51
C CYS A 88 0.77 -18.49 -5.28
N VAL A 89 -0.16 -18.08 -6.15
CA VAL A 89 -1.58 -18.48 -6.10
C VAL A 89 -1.98 -19.03 -7.48
N TRP A 90 -2.68 -20.16 -7.51
CA TRP A 90 -3.21 -20.72 -8.76
C TRP A 90 -4.29 -19.82 -9.37
N LYS A 91 -4.37 -19.79 -10.70
CA LYS A 91 -5.45 -19.10 -11.45
C LYS A 91 -6.82 -19.59 -10.96
N ASP A 92 -7.74 -18.66 -10.75
CA ASP A 92 -9.13 -18.90 -10.32
C ASP A 92 -9.33 -19.69 -9.01
N THR A 93 -8.32 -19.72 -8.14
CA THR A 93 -8.47 -20.27 -6.78
C THR A 93 -7.91 -19.33 -5.72
N SER A 94 -8.37 -19.49 -4.48
CA SER A 94 -7.74 -18.89 -3.28
C SER A 94 -6.66 -19.79 -2.66
N ASN A 95 -6.28 -20.89 -3.32
CA ASN A 95 -5.41 -21.91 -2.76
C ASN A 95 -3.93 -21.62 -3.07
N CYS A 96 -3.11 -21.57 -2.02
CA CYS A 96 -1.65 -21.48 -2.10
C CYS A 96 -1.07 -22.89 -2.12
N ASN A 97 -0.44 -23.31 -3.23
CA ASN A 97 0.38 -24.52 -3.22
C ASN A 97 1.77 -24.18 -2.67
N GLN A 98 1.83 -24.19 -1.35
CA GLN A 98 3.02 -24.03 -0.52
C GLN A 98 4.25 -24.77 -1.08
N ASP A 99 5.10 -24.10 -1.89
CA ASP A 99 6.55 -24.32 -1.93
C ASP A 99 7.26 -23.30 -2.87
N CYS A 100 7.26 -22.02 -2.52
CA CYS A 100 7.98 -20.99 -3.28
C CYS A 100 9.49 -21.30 -3.42
N ILE A 101 10.06 -22.10 -2.50
CA ILE A 101 11.47 -22.49 -2.46
C ILE A 101 11.83 -23.44 -3.62
N LYS A 102 10.90 -24.25 -4.11
CA LYS A 102 11.11 -25.15 -5.27
C LYS A 102 10.93 -24.46 -6.62
N CYS A 103 10.47 -23.21 -6.63
CA CYS A 103 10.26 -22.45 -7.87
C CYS A 103 11.58 -21.80 -8.33
N ILE A 104 12.45 -22.57 -8.99
CA ILE A 104 13.77 -22.13 -9.53
C ILE A 104 13.59 -21.26 -10.79
N ARG A 105 12.68 -20.27 -10.79
CA ARG A 105 12.58 -19.29 -11.88
C ARG A 105 13.19 -17.98 -11.40
N LYS A 106 14.38 -17.66 -11.91
CA LYS A 106 15.18 -16.45 -11.61
C LYS A 106 14.46 -15.10 -11.87
N ASN A 107 13.24 -15.11 -12.43
CA ASN A 107 12.45 -13.93 -12.74
C ASN A 107 11.02 -14.05 -12.17
N THR A 108 10.86 -14.04 -10.84
CA THR A 108 9.53 -13.97 -10.21
C THR A 108 9.01 -12.53 -10.17
N CYS A 109 8.58 -12.06 -11.33
CA CYS A 109 7.64 -10.94 -11.47
C CYS A 109 6.63 -11.30 -12.55
N ARG A 110 5.85 -12.35 -12.33
CA ARG A 110 4.65 -12.67 -13.11
C ARG A 110 3.77 -13.54 -12.24
N THR A 111 2.54 -13.11 -11.98
CA THR A 111 1.42 -14.04 -11.85
C THR A 111 1.50 -14.92 -13.09
N VAL A 112 1.96 -16.16 -12.96
CA VAL A 112 1.94 -17.09 -14.08
C VAL A 112 0.53 -17.61 -14.14
N GLU A 113 -0.29 -16.98 -14.98
CA GLU A 113 -1.57 -17.51 -15.40
C GLU A 113 -1.28 -18.73 -16.28
N LEU A 114 -1.17 -19.91 -15.65
CA LEU A 114 -1.05 -21.17 -16.37
C LEU A 114 -2.44 -21.56 -16.89
N ASP A 115 -2.70 -21.28 -18.16
CA ASP A 115 -3.79 -21.90 -18.89
C ASP A 115 -3.36 -23.34 -19.24
N LYS A 116 -3.85 -24.29 -18.43
CA LYS A 116 -3.78 -25.76 -18.56
C LYS A 116 -2.67 -26.45 -17.77
N THR A 117 -3.01 -27.67 -17.35
CA THR A 117 -2.10 -28.68 -16.81
C THR A 117 -0.94 -28.84 -17.78
N TRP A 118 0.26 -28.47 -17.35
CA TRP A 118 1.48 -28.77 -18.07
C TRP A 118 1.62 -30.29 -18.06
N ALA A 119 1.20 -30.95 -19.15
CA ALA A 119 1.50 -32.36 -19.35
C ALA A 119 3.02 -32.48 -19.34
N ASN A 120 3.55 -33.33 -18.47
CA ASN A 120 4.95 -33.71 -18.52
C ASN A 120 5.19 -34.37 -19.89
N GLU A 121 5.78 -33.63 -20.83
CA GLU A 121 6.49 -34.24 -21.95
C GLU A 121 7.80 -34.83 -21.40
N ASN A 122 7.70 -35.88 -20.59
CA ASN A 122 8.82 -36.73 -20.14
C ASN A 122 8.30 -38.06 -19.53
N SER A 123 7.49 -38.75 -20.32
CA SER A 123 7.19 -40.20 -20.23
C SER A 123 6.52 -40.53 -21.57
N ASP A 124 7.16 -41.12 -22.58
CA ASP A 124 8.00 -42.30 -22.54
C ASP A 124 8.99 -42.30 -23.74
N GLU A 125 10.28 -42.15 -23.46
CA GLU A 125 11.30 -42.92 -24.17
C GLU A 125 11.65 -44.09 -23.24
N MET A 126 11.07 -45.27 -23.45
CA MET A 126 11.70 -46.57 -23.18
C MET A 126 10.83 -47.73 -23.68
N LYS A 127 11.25 -48.28 -24.83
CA LYS A 127 11.02 -49.62 -25.39
C LYS A 127 9.65 -50.00 -25.94
#